data_AF-X1UBB8-F1
#
_entry.id   AF-X1UBB8-F1
#
_cell.length_a   1.000
_cell.length_b   1.000
_cell.length_c   1.000
_cell.angle_alpha   90.00
_cell.angle_beta   90.00
_cell.angle_gamma   90.00
#
_symmetry.space_group_name_H-M   'P 1'
#
loop_
_entity.id
_entity.type
_entity.pdbx_description
1 polymer ?
#
loop_
_entity_poly.entity_id
_entity_poly.type
_entity_poly.pdbx_seq_one_letter_code
_entity_poly.pdbx_strand_id
1 'polypeptide(L)' 'MAQSFYPITPVDVSPSTSGEWVDVDISAHAPSGATGAILHIVNTGEVFDDFSIGLRKNGSTDDRTNWILHASHFWAMIGV' A
#
# COMPACT_ATOMS: atom_id res chain seq x y z
N MET A 1 4.71 -10.99 -22.84
CA MET A 1 5.30 -9.68 -22.48
C MET A 1 5.96 -9.87 -21.13
N ALA A 2 7.25 -9.56 -20.97
CA ALA A 2 7.93 -9.70 -19.68
C ALA A 2 7.61 -8.48 -18.79
N GLN A 3 7.27 -8.70 -17.52
CA GLN A 3 7.08 -7.61 -16.58
C GLN A 3 8.44 -7.08 -16.10
N SER A 4 8.63 -5.77 -16.15
CA SER A 4 9.80 -5.09 -15.60
C SER A 4 9.50 -4.60 -14.19
N PHE A 5 10.36 -4.96 -13.24
CA PHE A 5 10.30 -4.47 -11.87
C PHE A 5 11.42 -3.44 -11.64
N TYR A 6 11.07 -2.33 -11.00
CA TYR A 6 12.00 -1.24 -10.68
C TYR A 6 12.17 -1.17 -9.17
N PRO A 7 13.17 -1.85 -8.58
CA PRO A 7 13.39 -1.79 -7.15
C PRO A 7 13.84 -0.38 -6.74
N ILE A 8 13.27 0.11 -5.65
CA ILE A 8 13.66 1.36 -5.00
C ILE A 8 14.09 1.09 -3.56
N THR A 9 14.81 2.03 -2.95
CA THR A 9 14.94 2.05 -1.49
C THR A 9 13.55 2.21 -0.88
N PRO A 10 13.13 1.38 0.10
CA PRO A 10 11.82 1.51 0.71
C PRO A 10 11.58 2.92 1.24
N VAL A 11 10.44 3.49 0.89
CA VAL A 11 9.97 4.80 1.36
C VAL A 11 8.68 4.59 2.11
N ASP A 12 8.59 5.15 3.31
CA ASP A 12 7.34 5.13 4.08
C ASP A 12 6.36 6.12 3.45
N VAL A 13 5.19 5.61 3.10
CA VAL A 13 4.09 6.34 2.47
C VAL A 13 2.80 6.18 3.27
N SER A 14 2.92 5.89 4.56
CA SER A 14 1.78 5.70 5.46
C SER A 14 0.95 6.98 5.57
N PRO A 15 -0.38 6.94 5.32
CA PRO A 15 -1.24 8.10 5.51
C PRO A 15 -1.34 8.46 7.00
N SER A 16 -1.54 9.75 7.28
CA SER A 16 -1.71 10.23 8.66
C SER A 16 -3.13 10.08 9.21
N THR A 17 -4.12 9.85 8.33
CA THR A 17 -5.51 9.57 8.71
C THR A 17 -5.84 8.08 8.52
N SER A 18 -6.68 7.56 9.41
CA SER A 18 -7.16 6.18 9.40
C SER A 18 -8.69 6.14 9.40
N GLY A 19 -9.27 5.02 8.97
CA GLY A 19 -10.73 4.85 8.89
C GLY A 19 -11.40 5.45 7.65
N GLU A 20 -10.61 5.96 6.70
CA GLU A 20 -11.07 6.48 5.41
C GLU A 20 -10.12 6.09 4.28
N TRP A 21 -10.59 6.19 3.04
CA TRP A 21 -9.74 6.00 1.86
C TRP A 21 -8.95 7.28 1.58
N VAL A 22 -7.63 7.20 1.73
CA VAL A 22 -6.71 8.33 1.56
C VAL A 22 -5.92 8.17 0.27
N ASP A 23 -5.87 9.24 -0.53
CA ASP A 23 -5.00 9.30 -1.69
C ASP A 23 -3.55 9.60 -1.26
N VAL A 24 -2.62 8.75 -1.69
CA VAL A 24 -1.20 8.86 -1.40
C VAL A 24 -0.44 9.03 -2.72
N ASP A 25 0.23 10.16 -2.89
CA ASP A 25 1.04 10.42 -4.09
C ASP A 25 2.42 9.77 -3.98
N ILE A 26 2.72 8.89 -4.94
CA ILE A 26 4.02 8.21 -5.06
C ILE A 26 4.75 8.58 -6.36
N SER A 27 4.29 9.60 -7.08
CA SER A 27 4.83 10.02 -8.38
C SER A 27 6.33 10.35 -8.34
N ALA A 28 6.83 10.85 -7.19
CA ALA A 28 8.24 11.12 -6.98
C ALA A 28 9.13 9.84 -6.93
N HIS A 29 8.51 8.67 -6.72
CA HIS A 29 9.19 7.37 -6.57
C HIS A 29 8.89 6.40 -7.71
N ALA A 30 7.88 6.69 -8.53
CA ALA A 30 7.50 5.89 -9.67
C ALA A 30 8.24 6.36 -10.94
N PRO A 31 8.95 5.48 -11.65
CA PRO A 31 9.54 5.84 -12.93
C PRO A 31 8.45 6.15 -13.97
N SER A 32 8.78 6.99 -14.95
CA SER A 32 7.89 7.28 -16.07
C SER A 32 7.46 5.99 -16.78
N GLY A 33 6.14 5.81 -16.93
CA GLY A 33 5.56 4.61 -17.54
C GLY A 33 5.32 3.44 -16.58
N ALA A 34 5.53 3.63 -15.27
CA ALA A 34 5.08 2.66 -14.28
C ALA A 34 3.55 2.46 -14.36
N THR A 35 3.12 1.21 -14.36
CA THR A 35 1.69 0.83 -14.42
C THR A 35 1.15 0.31 -13.09
N GLY A 36 2.03 0.11 -12.11
CA GLY A 36 1.66 -0.26 -10.76
C GLY A 36 2.80 -0.05 -9.77
N ALA A 37 2.45 -0.15 -8.50
CA ALA A 37 3.34 -0.07 -7.36
C ALA A 37 3.21 -1.34 -6.51
N ILE A 38 4.32 -1.75 -5.90
CA ILE A 38 4.32 -2.81 -4.89
C ILE A 38 4.39 -2.13 -3.54
N LEU A 39 3.42 -2.40 -2.68
CA LEU A 39 3.35 -1.88 -1.33
C LEU A 39 3.68 -2.98 -0.34
N HIS A 40 4.49 -2.62 0.65
CA HIS A 40 4.79 -3.42 1.82
C HIS A 40 4.16 -2.74 3.03
N ILE A 41 3.30 -3.46 3.74
CA ILE A 41 2.62 -2.97 4.92
C ILE A 41 3.02 -3.84 6.11
N VAL A 42 3.24 -3.17 7.24
CA VAL A 42 3.61 -3.79 8.52
C VAL A 42 2.66 -3.27 9.58
N ASN A 43 2.11 -4.17 10.38
CA ASN A 43 1.45 -3.78 11.63
C ASN A 43 2.53 -3.59 12.71
N THR A 44 2.79 -2.32 13.07
CA THR A 44 3.76 -1.92 14.11
C THR A 44 3.11 -1.57 15.44
N GLY A 45 1.83 -1.92 15.65
CA GLY A 45 1.13 -1.68 16.91
C GLY A 45 1.82 -2.38 18.08
N GLU A 46 1.89 -1.70 19.24
CA GLU A 46 2.61 -2.19 20.43
C GLU A 46 1.81 -3.18 21.27
N VAL A 47 0.49 -3.06 21.26
CA VAL A 47 -0.44 -3.99 21.90
C VAL A 47 -0.89 -4.98 20.82
N PHE A 48 -1.34 -6.18 21.20
CA PHE A 48 -1.80 -7.24 20.29
C PHE A 48 -3.07 -6.86 19.50
N ASP A 49 -3.01 -5.74 18.77
CA ASP A 49 -4.07 -5.12 18.04
C ASP A 49 -3.99 -5.55 16.57
N ASP A 50 -5.12 -6.05 16.07
CA ASP A 50 -5.31 -6.32 14.67
C ASP A 50 -5.93 -5.08 14.02
N PHE A 51 -5.35 -4.61 12.91
CA PHE A 51 -5.85 -3.44 12.19
C PHE A 51 -6.58 -3.86 10.92
N SER A 52 -7.64 -3.12 10.58
CA SER A 52 -8.26 -3.22 9.26
C SER A 52 -7.37 -2.49 8.24
N ILE A 53 -7.15 -3.12 7.09
CA ILE A 53 -6.36 -2.58 5.99
C ILE A 53 -7.12 -2.67 4.68
N GLY A 54 -7.07 -1.61 3.89
CA GLY A 54 -7.60 -1.55 2.53
C GLY A 54 -6.59 -0.87 1.60
N LEU A 55 -6.43 -1.39 0.39
CA LEU A 55 -5.58 -0.82 -0.64
C LEU A 55 -6.33 -0.83 -1.97
N ARG A 56 -6.32 0.30 -2.68
CA ARG A 56 -6.96 0.42 -3.99
C ARG A 56 -6.28 1.46 -4.86
N LYS A 57 -6.47 1.33 -6.17
CA LYS A 57 -6.08 2.35 -7.15
C LYS A 57 -6.89 3.64 -6.91
N ASN A 58 -6.25 4.81 -7.04
CA ASN A 58 -6.94 6.09 -6.99
C ASN A 58 -8.11 6.12 -8.00
N GLY A 59 -9.29 6.55 -7.54
CA GLY A 59 -10.52 6.58 -8.33
C GLY A 59 -11.27 5.24 -8.43
N SER A 60 -10.75 4.15 -7.86
CA SER A 60 -11.51 2.89 -7.77
C SER A 60 -12.64 3.01 -6.75
N THR A 61 -13.81 2.45 -7.09
CA THR A 61 -14.95 2.28 -6.17
C THR A 61 -14.92 0.97 -5.40
N ASP A 62 -13.88 0.16 -5.60
CA ASP A 62 -13.73 -1.09 -4.87
C ASP A 62 -13.63 -0.83 -3.37
N ASP A 63 -14.37 -1.64 -2.61
CA ASP A 63 -14.38 -1.63 -1.15
C ASP A 63 -13.92 -2.99 -0.64
N ARG A 64 -12.60 -3.19 -0.64
CA ARG A 64 -11.97 -4.43 -0.20
C ARG A 64 -11.05 -4.13 0.97
N THR A 65 -11.40 -4.69 2.11
CA THR A 65 -10.62 -4.61 3.34
C THR A 65 -10.25 -6.00 3.81
N ASN A 66 -9.16 -6.10 4.54
CA ASN A 66 -8.72 -7.30 5.24
C ASN A 66 -8.23 -6.93 6.65
N TRP A 67 -7.84 -7.92 7.43
CA TRP A 67 -7.18 -7.74 8.72
C TRP A 67 -5.68 -7.99 8.58
N ILE A 68 -4.86 -7.13 9.18
CA ILE A 68 -3.44 -7.37 9.37
C ILE A 68 -3.17 -7.61 10.86
N LEU A 69 -2.74 -8.84 11.17
CA LEU A 69 -2.51 -9.25 12.55
C LEU A 69 -1.32 -8.51 13.17
N HIS A 70 -1.26 -8.46 14.50
CA HIS A 70 -0.11 -7.91 15.21
C HIS A 70 1.23 -8.48 14.70
N ALA A 71 2.23 -7.61 14.54
CA ALA A 71 3.58 -7.93 14.05
C ALA A 71 3.63 -8.68 12.70
N SER A 72 2.56 -8.61 11.89
CA SER A 72 2.47 -9.28 10.60
C SER A 72 2.80 -8.35 9.44
N HIS A 73 3.11 -8.98 8.31
CA HIS A 73 3.45 -8.31 7.06
C HIS A 73 2.43 -8.64 5.97
N PHE A 74 2.15 -7.67 5.11
CA PHE A 74 1.31 -7.82 3.94
C PHE A 74 1.95 -7.15 2.72
N TRP A 75 1.81 -7.77 1.56
CA TRP A 75 2.28 -7.22 0.29
C TRP A 75 1.14 -7.17 -0.71
N ALA A 76 1.06 -6.06 -1.45
CA ALA A 76 0.07 -5.86 -2.50
C ALA A 76 0.71 -5.23 -3.73
N MET A 77 0.15 -5.56 -4.90
CA MET A 77 0.44 -4.87 -6.15
C MET A 77 -0.80 -4.05 -6.51
N ILE A 78 -0.64 -2.73 -6.61
CA ILE A 78 -1.72 -1.79 -6.89
C ILE A 78 -1.42 -1.09 -8.21
N GLY A 79 -2.42 -0.97 -9.09
CA GLY A 79 -2.29 -0.17 -10.30
C GLY A 79 -2.21 1.33 -9.97
N VAL A 80 -1.35 2.06 -10.68
CA VAL A 80 -1.26 3.53 -10.59
C VAL A 80 -2.02 4.21 -11.72
#